data_AF-A0A640WGI1-F1
#
_entry.id   AF-A0A640WGI1-F1
#
_cell.length_a   1.000
_cell.length_b   1.000
_cell.length_c   1.000
_cell.angle_alpha   90.00
_cell.angle_beta   90.00
_cell.angle_gamma   90.00
#
_symmetry.space_group_name_H-M   'P 1'
#
loop_
_entity.id
_entity.type
_entity.pdbx_description
1 polymer ?
#
loop_
_entity_poly.entity_id
_entity_poly.type
_entity_poly.pdbx_seq_one_letter_code
_entity_poly.pdbx_strand_id
1 'polypeptide(L)'
;MSGRTDLQPWGAATAASWSRRPGNLHGKYHQKAAFTLMSLSVAVVLSLLAILVIVALSIYAWRLWREVERRKAFREDEVARANQNCIESLHALSQAMLERQVDMVEGALRCKVLLDIIDYRLTEQDTWKVFREVQAEAGHLHTHQARRELSPRERYREDREREAIAGRYERSLYLAAAALQAFCLERGECGGSRVAH
;
A
#
# COMPACT_ATOMS: atom_id res chain seq x y z
N MET A 1 -97.80 -76.49 -39.06
CA MET A 1 -97.35 -77.54 -39.99
C MET A 1 -96.07 -77.09 -40.65
N SER A 2 -95.03 -77.94 -40.56
CA SER A 2 -93.83 -78.07 -41.39
C SER A 2 -93.13 -76.77 -41.83
N GLY A 3 -91.94 -76.42 -41.37
CA GLY A 3 -90.75 -77.28 -41.30
C GLY A 3 -90.09 -77.32 -42.68
N ARG A 4 -88.94 -76.63 -42.81
CA ARG A 4 -87.88 -77.00 -43.75
C ARG A 4 -86.54 -76.39 -43.31
N THR A 5 -85.61 -77.30 -43.05
CA THR A 5 -84.17 -77.11 -42.90
C THR A 5 -83.53 -76.74 -44.22
N ASP A 6 -82.34 -76.11 -44.16
CA ASP A 6 -81.09 -76.55 -44.81
C ASP A 6 -80.04 -75.43 -44.58
N LEU A 7 -79.07 -75.66 -43.69
CA LEU A 7 -77.69 -76.11 -43.95
C LEU A 7 -76.69 -74.98 -44.37
N GLN A 8 -76.06 -74.40 -43.32
CA GLN A 8 -74.60 -74.09 -43.12
C GLN A 8 -73.79 -73.24 -44.14
N PRO A 9 -72.54 -72.78 -43.83
CA PRO A 9 -71.73 -72.89 -42.59
C PRO A 9 -70.95 -71.61 -42.13
N TRP A 10 -70.41 -71.70 -40.89
CA TRP A 10 -69.15 -71.16 -40.33
C TRP A 10 -68.68 -69.70 -40.51
N GLY A 11 -68.32 -69.07 -39.38
CA GLY A 11 -67.48 -67.87 -39.26
C GLY A 11 -67.67 -67.18 -37.89
N ALA A 12 -66.99 -67.64 -36.83
CA ALA A 12 -65.71 -67.12 -36.34
C ALA A 12 -65.77 -65.71 -35.71
N ALA A 13 -65.36 -65.67 -34.44
CA ALA A 13 -65.20 -64.53 -33.54
C ALA A 13 -64.59 -63.26 -34.17
N THR A 14 -64.89 -62.09 -33.63
CA THR A 14 -63.83 -61.08 -33.36
C THR A 14 -64.23 -60.08 -32.28
N ALA A 15 -63.42 -60.07 -31.22
CA ALA A 15 -63.38 -59.04 -30.21
C ALA A 15 -63.03 -57.69 -30.86
N ALA A 16 -63.85 -56.67 -30.61
CA ALA A 16 -63.52 -55.29 -30.95
C ALA A 16 -62.23 -54.89 -30.21
N SER A 17 -61.19 -54.65 -30.99
CA SER A 17 -59.83 -54.43 -30.59
C SER A 17 -59.66 -53.04 -29.97
N TRP A 18 -59.16 -53.01 -28.73
CA TRP A 18 -58.59 -51.81 -28.12
C TRP A 18 -57.31 -51.46 -28.89
N SER A 19 -57.40 -50.57 -29.88
CA SER A 19 -56.22 -50.01 -30.53
C SER A 19 -55.51 -49.04 -29.59
N ARG A 20 -54.76 -49.60 -28.63
CA ARG A 20 -53.82 -48.87 -27.79
C ARG A 20 -52.72 -48.34 -28.71
N ARG A 21 -52.76 -47.05 -29.06
CA ARG A 21 -51.68 -46.41 -29.83
C ARG A 21 -50.38 -46.55 -29.03
N PRO A 22 -49.33 -47.23 -29.55
CA PRO A 22 -48.05 -47.23 -28.86
C PRO A 22 -47.46 -45.82 -28.96
N GLY A 23 -47.39 -45.15 -27.81
CA GLY A 23 -46.62 -43.91 -27.69
C GLY A 23 -45.17 -44.18 -28.04
N ASN A 24 -44.60 -43.35 -28.91
CA ASN A 24 -43.20 -43.46 -29.35
C ASN A 24 -42.26 -43.08 -28.19
N LEU A 25 -42.02 -44.00 -27.25
CA LEU A 25 -41.13 -43.82 -26.10
C LEU A 25 -39.66 -43.81 -26.52
N HIS A 26 -39.30 -44.47 -27.63
CA HIS A 26 -37.91 -44.58 -28.10
C HIS A 26 -37.29 -43.22 -28.47
N GLY A 27 -38.04 -42.30 -29.08
CA GLY A 27 -37.53 -40.98 -29.46
C GLY A 27 -37.14 -40.09 -28.27
N LYS A 28 -37.81 -40.25 -27.11
CA LYS A 28 -37.58 -39.39 -25.94
C LYS A 28 -36.25 -39.67 -25.23
N TYR A 29 -35.77 -40.92 -25.24
CA TYR A 29 -34.49 -41.27 -24.61
C TYR A 29 -33.31 -40.78 -25.44
N HIS A 30 -33.37 -40.92 -26.77
CA HIS A 30 -32.33 -40.43 -27.67
C HIS A 30 -32.21 -38.90 -27.62
N GLN A 31 -33.35 -38.19 -27.56
CA GLN A 31 -33.35 -36.73 -27.49
C GLN A 31 -32.80 -36.20 -26.14
N LYS A 32 -33.15 -36.85 -25.02
CA LYS A 32 -32.62 -36.49 -23.70
C LYS A 32 -31.13 -36.81 -23.58
N ALA A 33 -30.71 -37.99 -24.03
CA ALA A 33 -29.30 -38.39 -24.00
C ALA A 33 -28.43 -37.45 -24.85
N ALA A 34 -28.87 -37.12 -26.07
CA ALA A 34 -28.19 -36.17 -26.94
C ALA A 34 -28.09 -34.78 -26.31
N PHE A 35 -29.18 -34.27 -25.71
CA PHE A 35 -29.17 -32.98 -25.01
C PHE A 35 -28.22 -32.97 -23.80
N THR A 36 -28.22 -34.04 -22.99
CA THR A 36 -27.31 -34.14 -21.84
C THR A 36 -25.85 -34.23 -22.28
N LEU A 37 -25.55 -34.98 -23.34
CA LEU A 37 -24.20 -35.08 -23.90
C LEU A 37 -23.72 -33.73 -24.46
N MET A 38 -24.57 -33.03 -25.23
CA MET A 38 -24.27 -31.69 -25.76
C MET A 38 -24.06 -30.67 -24.63
N SER A 39 -24.89 -30.70 -23.57
CA SER A 39 -24.74 -29.80 -22.42
C SER A 39 -23.47 -30.06 -21.62
N LEU A 40 -23.05 -31.32 -21.49
CA LEU A 40 -21.83 -31.70 -20.76
C LEU A 40 -20.59 -31.21 -21.52
N SER A 41 -20.55 -31.36 -22.85
CA SER A 41 -19.45 -30.85 -23.68
C SER A 41 -19.31 -29.33 -23.57
N VAL A 42 -20.43 -28.58 -23.62
CA VAL A 42 -20.42 -27.11 -23.46
C VAL A 42 -19.96 -26.72 -22.06
N ALA A 43 -20.43 -27.39 -21.02
CA ALA A 43 -20.01 -27.13 -19.65
C ALA A 43 -18.49 -27.38 -19.46
N VAL A 44 -17.93 -28.42 -20.06
CA VAL A 44 -16.49 -28.72 -20.03
C VAL A 44 -15.69 -27.63 -20.74
N VAL A 45 -16.10 -27.21 -21.93
CA VAL A 45 -15.41 -26.14 -22.68
C VAL A 45 -15.43 -24.83 -21.90
N LEU A 46 -16.57 -24.43 -21.33
CA LEU A 46 -16.68 -23.23 -20.51
C LEU A 46 -15.83 -23.32 -19.22
N SER A 47 -15.78 -24.50 -18.59
CA SER A 47 -14.96 -24.73 -17.41
C SER A 47 -13.47 -24.61 -17.72
N LEU A 48 -13.02 -25.20 -18.83
CA LEU A 48 -11.62 -25.08 -19.29
C LEU A 48 -11.26 -23.63 -19.62
N LEU A 49 -12.16 -22.90 -20.27
CA LEU A 49 -11.97 -21.47 -20.56
C LEU A 49 -11.89 -20.64 -19.27
N ALA A 50 -12.78 -20.90 -18.31
CA ALA A 50 -12.76 -20.22 -17.02
C ALA A 50 -11.45 -20.48 -16.27
N ILE A 51 -10.99 -21.74 -16.22
CA ILE A 51 -9.71 -22.12 -15.62
C ILE A 51 -8.56 -21.39 -16.32
N LEU A 52 -8.54 -21.36 -17.66
CA LEU A 52 -7.51 -20.66 -18.42
C LEU A 52 -7.45 -19.17 -18.07
N VAL A 53 -8.60 -18.51 -18.00
CA VAL A 53 -8.70 -17.09 -17.62
C VAL A 53 -8.20 -16.88 -16.19
N ILE A 54 -8.61 -17.73 -15.24
CA ILE A 54 -8.18 -17.65 -13.84
C ILE A 54 -6.66 -17.83 -13.74
N VAL A 55 -6.08 -18.81 -14.44
CA VAL A 55 -4.63 -19.04 -14.45
C VAL A 55 -3.90 -17.83 -15.04
N ALA A 56 -4.35 -17.30 -16.17
CA ALA A 56 -3.75 -16.12 -16.79
C ALA A 56 -3.79 -14.89 -15.85
N LEU A 57 -4.93 -14.63 -15.20
CA LEU A 57 -5.08 -13.55 -14.24
C LEU A 57 -4.22 -13.76 -12.99
N SER A 58 -4.09 -15.00 -12.51
CA SER A 58 -3.27 -15.34 -11.35
C SER A 58 -1.78 -15.10 -11.62
N ILE A 59 -1.30 -15.50 -12.80
CA ILE A 59 0.07 -15.23 -13.25
C ILE A 59 0.31 -13.73 -13.36
N TYR A 60 -0.64 -12.99 -13.93
CA TYR A 60 -0.55 -11.53 -14.06
C TYR A 60 -0.50 -10.84 -12.69
N ALA A 61 -1.40 -11.20 -11.78
CA ALA A 61 -1.44 -10.68 -10.42
C ALA A 61 -0.14 -10.96 -9.65
N TRP A 62 0.41 -12.16 -9.77
CA TRP A 62 1.69 -12.52 -9.16
C TRP A 62 2.86 -11.72 -9.73
N ARG A 63 2.91 -11.52 -11.06
CA ARG A 63 3.92 -10.68 -11.71
C ARG A 63 3.85 -9.24 -11.22
N LEU A 64 2.64 -8.67 -11.16
CA LEU A 64 2.42 -7.31 -10.69
C LEU A 64 2.80 -7.14 -9.22
N TRP A 65 2.43 -8.11 -8.38
CA TRP A 65 2.80 -8.10 -6.97
C TRP A 65 4.32 -8.14 -6.77
N ARG A 66 5.03 -8.99 -7.53
CA ARG A 66 6.51 -9.01 -7.52
C ARG A 66 7.14 -7.69 -7.96
N GLU A 67 6.54 -7.00 -8.93
CA GLU A 67 7.03 -5.70 -9.38
C GLU A 67 6.81 -4.62 -8.32
N VAL A 68 5.64 -4.62 -7.67
CA VAL A 68 5.37 -3.73 -6.53
C VAL A 68 6.35 -4.00 -5.39
N GLU A 69 6.62 -5.26 -5.08
CA GLU A 69 7.55 -5.65 -4.02
C GLU A 69 8.98 -5.18 -4.31
N ARG A 70 9.46 -5.35 -5.55
CA ARG A 70 10.77 -4.82 -5.96
C ARG A 70 10.85 -3.30 -5.83
N ARG A 71 9.80 -2.58 -6.25
CA ARG A 71 9.73 -1.12 -6.12
C ARG A 71 9.62 -0.66 -4.66
N LYS A 72 8.98 -1.46 -3.79
CA LYS A 72 8.94 -1.19 -2.34
C LYS A 72 10.31 -1.39 -1.71
N ALA A 73 10.95 -2.54 -1.93
CA ALA A 73 12.27 -2.84 -1.39
C ALA A 73 13.32 -1.78 -1.78
N PHE A 74 13.32 -1.32 -3.04
CA PHE A 74 14.21 -0.26 -3.49
C PHE A 74 13.93 1.08 -2.78
N ARG A 75 12.65 1.46 -2.65
CA ARG A 75 12.26 2.68 -1.93
C ARG A 75 12.56 2.60 -0.44
N GLU A 76 12.39 1.45 0.18
CA GLU A 76 12.69 1.23 1.59
C GLU A 76 14.20 1.36 1.86
N ASP A 77 15.05 0.83 0.98
CA ASP A 77 16.51 1.01 1.08
C ASP A 77 16.92 2.47 0.85
N GLU A 78 16.34 3.15 -0.14
CA GLU A 78 16.59 4.59 -0.36
C GLU A 78 16.18 5.44 0.85
N VAL A 79 15.00 5.20 1.42
CA VAL A 79 14.51 5.91 2.62
C VAL A 79 15.39 5.58 3.82
N ALA A 80 15.80 4.33 4.00
CA ALA A 80 16.69 3.93 5.09
C ALA A 80 18.04 4.64 5.00
N ARG A 81 18.64 4.70 3.80
CA ARG A 81 19.89 5.43 3.55
C ARG A 81 19.73 6.93 3.76
N ALA A 82 18.63 7.51 3.27
CA ALA A 82 18.34 8.93 3.48
C ALA A 82 18.22 9.26 4.98
N ASN A 83 17.53 8.43 5.75
CA ASN A 83 17.41 8.58 7.19
C ASN A 83 18.76 8.44 7.90
N GLN A 84 19.60 7.49 7.49
CA GLN A 84 20.94 7.32 8.05
C GLN A 84 21.80 8.57 7.80
N ASN A 85 21.80 9.09 6.58
CA ASN A 85 22.51 10.34 6.26
C ASN A 85 21.98 11.53 7.08
N CYS A 86 20.67 11.57 7.35
CA CYS A 86 20.08 12.60 8.21
C CYS A 86 20.57 12.46 9.65
N ILE A 87 20.65 11.24 10.20
CA ILE A 87 21.17 10.98 11.56
C ILE A 87 22.64 11.41 11.67
N GLU A 88 23.48 11.07 10.68
CA GLU A 88 24.89 11.48 10.66
C GLU A 88 25.06 13.01 10.58
N SER A 89 24.27 13.66 9.72
CA SER A 89 24.24 15.12 9.62
C SER A 89 23.75 15.77 10.92
N LEU A 90 22.75 15.17 11.58
CA LEU A 90 22.19 15.61 12.84
C LEU A 90 23.20 15.48 13.99
N HIS A 91 23.97 14.39 14.01
CA HIS A 91 25.09 14.21 14.94
C HIS A 91 26.11 15.33 14.79
N ALA A 92 26.63 15.55 13.57
CA ALA A 92 27.61 16.60 13.30
C ALA A 92 27.07 18.01 13.66
N LEU A 93 25.81 18.28 13.34
CA LEU A 93 25.19 19.57 13.65
C LEU A 93 24.99 19.77 15.16
N SER A 94 24.51 18.75 15.87
CA SER A 94 24.34 18.82 17.32
C SER A 94 25.67 19.04 18.05
N GLN A 95 26.75 18.40 17.59
CA GLN A 95 28.10 18.65 18.09
C GLN A 95 28.54 20.10 17.82
N ALA A 96 28.36 20.59 16.59
CA ALA A 96 28.69 21.97 16.25
C ALA A 96 27.89 23.00 17.10
N MET A 97 26.64 22.70 17.46
CA MET A 97 25.84 23.54 18.36
C MET A 97 26.41 23.54 19.79
N LEU A 98 26.74 22.36 20.32
CA LEU A 98 27.33 22.22 21.67
C LEU A 98 28.68 22.92 21.77
N GLU A 99 29.47 22.87 20.71
CA GLU A 99 30.78 23.53 20.59
C GLU A 99 30.66 25.01 20.17
N ARG A 100 29.43 25.54 20.00
CA ARG A 100 29.15 26.92 19.57
C ARG A 100 29.81 27.32 18.25
N GLN A 101 30.05 26.36 17.36
CA GLN A 101 30.56 26.60 16.01
C GLN A 101 29.49 27.07 15.03
N VAL A 102 28.21 26.90 15.39
CA VAL A 102 27.05 27.38 14.64
C VAL A 102 26.15 28.22 15.55
N ASP A 103 25.47 29.20 14.97
CA ASP A 103 24.41 29.95 15.66
C ASP A 103 23.30 29.00 16.12
N MET A 104 22.79 29.22 17.34
CA MET A 104 21.82 28.32 17.97
C MET A 104 20.49 28.28 17.21
N VAL A 105 20.04 29.40 16.63
CA VAL A 105 18.78 29.46 15.87
C VAL A 105 18.94 28.78 14.51
N GLU A 106 20.05 29.03 13.81
CA GLU A 106 20.35 28.36 12.55
C GLU A 106 20.50 26.83 12.74
N GLY A 107 21.20 26.43 13.80
CA GLY A 107 21.33 25.02 14.19
C GLY A 107 19.97 24.38 14.50
N ALA A 108 19.13 25.05 15.29
CA ALA A 108 17.78 24.61 15.63
C ALA A 108 16.90 24.37 14.39
N LEU A 109 16.91 25.32 13.44
CA LEU A 109 16.13 25.22 12.19
C LEU A 109 16.55 24.01 11.35
N ARG A 110 17.86 23.78 11.21
CA ARG A 110 18.37 22.62 10.46
C ARG A 110 18.10 21.30 11.18
N CYS A 111 18.29 21.25 12.49
CA CYS A 111 17.94 20.07 13.31
C CYS A 111 16.46 19.71 13.15
N LYS A 112 15.56 20.71 13.17
CA LYS A 112 14.12 20.50 12.97
C LYS A 112 13.82 19.82 11.64
N VAL A 113 14.39 20.33 10.54
CA VAL A 113 14.17 19.76 9.20
C VAL A 113 14.67 18.31 9.13
N LEU A 114 15.85 18.03 9.66
CA LEU A 114 16.41 16.66 9.68
C LEU A 114 15.55 15.71 10.52
N LEU A 115 15.08 16.16 11.70
CA LEU A 115 14.18 15.38 12.54
C LEU A 115 12.86 15.08 11.85
N ASP A 116 12.27 16.06 11.15
CA ASP A 116 11.00 15.85 10.43
C ASP A 116 11.15 14.86 9.26
N ILE A 117 12.32 14.80 8.62
CA ILE A 117 12.64 13.80 7.58
C ILE A 117 12.73 12.39 8.20
N ILE A 118 13.38 12.27 9.36
CA ILE A 118 13.52 10.99 10.06
C ILE A 118 12.16 10.50 10.57
N ASP A 119 11.48 11.34 11.36
CA ASP A 119 10.12 11.13 11.86
C ASP A 119 9.60 12.44 12.50
N TYR A 120 8.55 13.03 11.91
CA TYR A 120 7.91 14.25 12.41
C TYR A 120 7.43 14.14 13.88
N ARG A 121 7.17 12.93 14.39
CA ARG A 121 6.74 12.72 15.77
C ARG A 121 7.86 12.99 16.77
N LEU A 122 9.13 12.99 16.35
CA LEU A 122 10.25 13.36 17.21
C LEU A 122 10.14 14.82 17.63
N THR A 123 9.76 15.73 16.72
CA THR A 123 9.62 17.17 17.05
C THR A 123 8.35 17.49 17.85
N GLU A 124 7.51 16.50 18.15
CA GLU A 124 6.36 16.61 19.07
C GLU A 124 6.73 16.25 20.51
N GLN A 125 7.85 15.55 20.72
CA GLN A 125 8.31 15.17 22.05
C GLN A 125 8.87 16.39 22.80
N ASP A 126 8.62 16.45 24.11
CA ASP A 126 9.07 17.58 24.95
C ASP A 126 10.57 17.86 24.83
N THR A 127 11.38 16.82 24.64
CA THR A 127 12.84 16.90 24.46
C THR A 127 13.25 17.78 23.27
N TRP A 128 12.51 17.73 22.16
CA TRP A 128 12.88 18.39 20.90
C TRP A 128 11.84 19.41 20.41
N LYS A 129 10.74 19.58 21.14
CA LYS A 129 9.69 20.56 20.85
C LYS A 129 10.25 21.98 20.70
N VAL A 130 11.33 22.31 21.42
CA VAL A 130 12.02 23.60 21.34
C VAL A 130 12.41 23.97 19.91
N PHE A 131 12.78 23.01 19.06
CA PHE A 131 13.14 23.28 17.67
C PHE A 131 11.95 23.78 16.85
N ARG A 132 10.75 23.28 17.14
CA ARG A 132 9.50 23.75 16.54
C ARG A 132 9.12 25.13 17.04
N GLU A 133 9.28 25.39 18.34
CA GLU A 133 9.00 26.69 18.96
C GLU A 133 9.90 27.78 18.37
N VAL A 134 11.21 27.51 18.28
CA VAL A 134 12.18 28.42 17.64
C VAL A 134 11.84 28.62 16.16
N GLN A 135 11.42 27.59 15.42
CA GLN A 135 11.02 27.77 14.03
C GLN A 135 9.74 28.62 13.89
N ALA A 136 8.75 28.43 14.76
CA ALA A 136 7.53 29.22 14.74
C ALA A 136 7.83 30.70 15.03
N GLU A 137 8.76 30.96 15.95
CA GLU A 137 9.16 32.31 16.35
C GLU A 137 10.15 32.95 15.38
N ALA A 138 10.97 32.18 14.68
CA ALA A 138 11.87 32.69 13.64
C ALA A 138 11.24 32.67 12.24
N GLY A 139 10.01 32.18 12.10
CA GLY A 139 9.37 31.89 10.81
C GLY A 139 9.03 33.14 9.99
N HIS A 140 8.89 34.31 10.63
CA HIS A 140 8.67 35.59 9.95
C HIS A 140 9.97 36.26 9.50
N LEU A 141 11.13 35.76 9.93
CA LEU A 141 12.43 36.33 9.56
C LEU A 141 12.85 35.86 8.16
N HIS A 142 13.44 36.76 7.37
CA HIS A 142 13.84 36.42 6.01
C HIS A 142 15.00 35.42 6.01
N THR A 143 14.79 34.24 5.43
CA THR A 143 15.81 33.22 5.24
C THR A 143 16.33 33.21 3.79
N HIS A 144 17.50 32.63 3.56
CA HIS A 144 18.08 32.42 2.22
C HIS A 144 18.05 33.66 1.29
N GLN A 145 17.46 33.54 0.10
CA GLN A 145 17.48 34.58 -0.94
C GLN A 145 16.75 35.86 -0.49
N ALA A 146 15.69 35.72 0.31
CA ALA A 146 14.91 36.85 0.80
C ALA A 146 15.75 37.75 1.73
N ARG A 147 16.78 37.21 2.40
CA ARG A 147 17.73 38.00 3.22
C ARG A 147 18.69 38.85 2.37
N ARG A 148 18.92 38.48 1.11
CA ARG A 148 19.80 39.23 0.19
C ARG A 148 19.15 40.51 -0.31
N GLU A 149 17.82 40.54 -0.35
CA GLU A 149 17.01 41.68 -0.79
C GLU A 149 16.86 42.75 0.31
N LEU A 150 17.17 42.40 1.56
CA LEU A 150 17.13 43.34 2.69
C LEU A 150 18.21 44.42 2.59
N SER A 151 17.83 45.65 2.93
CA SER A 151 18.78 46.71 3.20
C SER A 151 19.69 46.36 4.39
N PRO A 152 20.89 46.95 4.50
CA PRO A 152 21.77 46.72 5.65
C PRO A 152 21.12 47.01 7.01
N ARG A 153 20.20 47.99 7.06
CA ARG A 153 19.45 48.34 8.29
C ARG A 153 18.42 47.28 8.66
N GLU A 154 17.68 46.75 7.69
CA GLU A 154 16.71 45.68 7.93
C GLU A 154 17.39 44.39 8.34
N ARG A 155 18.50 44.04 7.66
CA ARG A 155 19.32 42.88 8.04
C ARG A 155 19.82 42.98 9.47
N TYR A 156 20.32 44.14 9.89
CA TYR A 156 20.77 44.36 11.27
C TYR A 156 19.63 44.20 12.29
N ARG A 157 18.42 44.70 11.97
CA ARG A 157 17.25 44.54 12.84
C ARG A 157 16.86 43.06 12.99
N GLU A 158 16.82 42.32 11.89
CA GLU A 158 16.54 40.88 11.95
C GLU A 158 17.61 40.11 12.71
N ASP A 159 18.88 40.49 12.57
CA ASP A 159 19.97 39.79 13.25
C ASP A 159 19.91 40.02 14.76
N ARG A 160 19.51 41.22 15.21
CA ARG A 160 19.20 41.49 16.63
C ARG A 160 18.03 40.64 17.13
N GLU A 161 17.02 40.43 16.30
CA GLU A 161 15.87 39.60 16.64
C GLU A 161 16.26 38.11 16.75
N ARG A 162 17.08 37.61 15.82
CA ARG A 162 17.69 36.28 15.90
C ARG A 162 18.49 36.08 17.18
N GLU A 163 19.36 37.03 17.53
CA GLU A 163 20.13 37.00 18.78
C GLU A 163 19.20 36.95 20.01
N ALA A 164 18.11 37.72 20.00
CA ALA A 164 17.16 37.74 21.10
C ALA A 164 16.43 36.40 21.26
N ILE A 165 16.04 35.76 20.15
CA ILE A 165 15.48 34.40 20.15
C ILE A 165 16.54 33.41 20.66
N ALA A 166 17.77 33.47 20.14
CA ALA A 166 18.86 32.60 20.55
C ALA A 166 19.10 32.67 22.06
N GLY A 167 19.13 33.87 22.64
CA GLY A 167 19.29 34.07 24.08
C GLY A 167 18.11 33.53 24.91
N ARG A 168 16.87 33.68 24.44
CA ARG A 168 15.68 33.13 25.14
C ARG A 168 15.71 31.60 25.23
N TYR A 169 16.11 30.95 24.15
CA TYR A 169 16.07 29.49 24.05
C TYR A 169 17.42 28.83 24.28
N GLU A 170 18.48 29.57 24.61
CA GLU A 170 19.87 29.08 24.69
C GLU A 170 19.98 27.78 25.51
N ARG A 171 19.42 27.77 26.72
CA ARG A 171 19.44 26.60 27.60
C ARG A 171 18.68 25.43 27.01
N SER A 172 17.46 25.67 26.53
CA SER A 172 16.58 24.62 25.99
C SER A 172 17.17 24.00 24.72
N LEU A 173 17.75 24.82 23.83
CA LEU A 173 18.44 24.38 22.63
C LEU A 173 19.71 23.59 22.95
N TYR A 174 20.48 24.02 23.95
CA TYR A 174 21.65 23.27 24.40
C TYR A 174 21.27 21.89 24.92
N LEU A 175 20.23 21.79 25.77
CA LEU A 175 19.74 20.52 26.29
C LEU A 175 19.20 19.62 25.18
N ALA A 176 18.45 20.18 24.22
CA ALA A 176 17.95 19.46 23.07
C ALA A 176 19.08 18.96 22.16
N ALA A 177 20.13 19.75 21.94
CA ALA A 177 21.31 19.35 21.19
C ALA A 177 22.10 18.22 21.91
N ALA A 178 22.21 18.28 23.24
CA ALA A 178 22.81 17.20 24.02
C ALA A 178 21.98 15.90 23.93
N ALA A 179 20.66 16.01 23.97
CA ALA A 179 19.77 14.86 23.79
C ALA A 179 19.84 14.29 22.36
N LEU A 180 20.03 15.13 21.34
CA LEU A 180 20.29 14.69 19.97
C LEU A 180 21.58 13.88 19.85
N GLN A 181 22.64 14.28 20.54
CA GLN A 181 23.89 13.53 20.57
C GLN A 181 23.67 12.09 21.08
N ALA A 182 22.99 11.95 22.22
CA ALA A 182 22.65 10.65 22.78
C ALA A 182 21.78 9.82 21.82
N PHE A 183 20.75 10.43 21.25
CA PHE A 183 19.87 9.77 20.27
C PHE A 183 20.65 9.26 19.04
N CYS A 184 21.56 10.06 18.49
CA CYS A 184 22.36 9.66 17.34
C CYS A 184 23.31 8.51 17.66
N LEU A 185 23.91 8.48 18.86
CA LEU A 185 24.77 7.38 19.31
C LEU A 185 23.99 6.07 19.44
N GLU A 186 22.85 6.08 20.12
CA GLU A 186 21.97 4.90 20.29
C GLU A 186 21.51 4.33 18.93
N ARG A 187 21.17 5.22 17.98
CA ARG A 187 20.74 4.83 16.63
C ARG A 187 21.89 4.36 15.76
N GLY A 188 23.09 4.92 15.93
CA GLY A 188 24.32 4.53 15.23
C GLY A 188 24.79 3.12 15.61
N GLU A 189 24.75 2.77 16.90
CA GLU A 189 25.06 1.41 17.38
C GLU A 189 24.07 0.36 16.83
N CYS A 190 22.78 0.69 16.80
CA CYS A 190 21.74 -0.17 16.22
C CYS A 190 21.86 -0.33 14.69
N GLY A 191 22.36 0.69 14.00
CA GLY A 191 22.60 0.66 12.55
C GLY A 191 23.82 -0.18 12.18
N GLY A 192 24.94 0.00 12.90
CA GLY A 192 26.19 -0.74 12.67
C GLY A 192 26.06 -2.24 12.91
N SER A 193 25.28 -2.66 13.91
CA SER A 193 25.07 -4.08 14.20
C SER A 193 24.25 -4.82 13.13
N ARG A 194 23.42 -4.12 12.34
CA ARG A 194 22.55 -4.70 11.31
C ARG A 194 23.25 -4.94 9.96
N VAL A 195 24.39 -4.29 9.73
CA VAL A 195 25.19 -4.42 8.49
C VAL A 195 26.24 -5.54 8.59
N ALA A 196 26.43 -6.12 9.78
CA ALA A 196 27.44 -7.14 10.06
C ALA A 196 27.00 -8.61 9.82
N HIS A 197 25.85 -8.83 9.17
CA HIS A 197 25.33 -10.17 8.82
C HIS A 197 24.97 -10.27 7.35
#